data_AF-A0A662IYM6-F1
#
_entry.id   AF-A0A662IYM6-F1
#
_cell.length_a   1.000
_cell.length_b   1.000
_cell.length_c   1.000
_cell.angle_alpha   90.00
_cell.angle_beta   90.00
_cell.angle_gamma   90.00
#
_symmetry.space_group_name_H-M   'P 1'
#
loop_
_entity.id
_entity.type
_entity.pdbx_description
1 polymer ?
#
loop_
_entity_poly.entity_id
_entity_poly.type
_entity_poly.pdbx_seq_one_letter_code
_entity_poly.pdbx_strand_id
1 'polypeptide(L)' 'MSCIDLVVGPQHPALHEPERFVFKVEGERVVDVEPRIGYVHRGIEKALEGRTFVTGVY' A
#
# COMPACT_ATOMS: atom_id res chain seq x y z
N MET A 1 -18.60 -22.76 -1.78
CA MET A 1 -17.54 -22.52 -2.78
C MET A 1 -16.25 -22.30 -2.01
N SER A 2 -15.09 -22.67 -2.56
CA SER A 2 -13.81 -22.44 -1.88
C SER A 2 -13.36 -20.99 -2.07
N CYS A 3 -13.12 -20.28 -0.97
CA CYS A 3 -12.47 -18.98 -0.98
C CYS A 3 -10.96 -19.16 -1.14
N ILE A 4 -10.33 -18.41 -2.05
CA ILE A 4 -8.87 -18.43 -2.29
C ILE A 4 -8.26 -17.06 -2.07
N ASP A 5 -6.98 -17.03 -1.71
CA ASP A 5 -6.20 -15.81 -1.56
C ASP A 5 -5.40 -15.52 -2.84
N LEU A 6 -5.69 -14.39 -3.48
CA LEU A 6 -4.99 -13.89 -4.66
C LEU A 6 -4.09 -12.71 -4.28
N VAL A 7 -2.79 -12.87 -4.46
CA VAL A 7 -1.80 -11.84 -4.14
C VAL A 7 -1.48 -11.00 -5.38
N VAL A 8 -1.62 -9.68 -5.27
CA VAL A 8 -1.27 -8.71 -6.32
C VAL A 8 -0.33 -7.65 -5.76
N GLY A 9 0.78 -7.38 -6.45
CA GLY A 9 1.81 -6.44 -5.99
C GLY A 9 2.88 -7.09 -5.08
N PRO A 10 3.84 -6.31 -4.53
CA PRO A 10 3.98 -4.85 -4.63
C PRO A 10 4.41 -4.35 -6.01
N GLN A 11 4.96 -5.23 -6.84
CA GLN A 11 5.33 -4.91 -8.22
C GLN A 11 4.35 -5.58 -9.17
N HIS A 12 3.38 -4.82 -9.66
CA HIS A 12 2.40 -5.28 -10.63
C HIS A 12 2.13 -4.15 -11.64
N PRO A 13 2.08 -4.41 -12.96
CA PRO A 13 1.91 -3.35 -13.97
C PRO A 13 0.63 -2.52 -13.82
N ALA A 14 -0.39 -3.05 -13.16
CA ALA A 14 -1.63 -2.32 -12.88
C ALA A 14 -1.55 -1.38 -11.67
N LEU A 15 -0.44 -1.36 -10.93
CA LEU A 15 -0.24 -0.50 -9.77
C LEU A 15 0.74 0.63 -10.12
N HIS A 16 0.32 1.86 -9.85
CA HIS A 16 1.14 3.05 -10.09
C HIS A 16 2.22 3.22 -9.01
N GLU A 17 1.88 2.87 -7.77
CA GLU A 17 2.78 2.88 -6.62
C GLU A 17 2.92 1.46 -6.07
N PRO A 18 3.97 1.17 -5.28
CA PRO A 18 4.12 -0.15 -4.68
C PRO A 18 3.08 -0.35 -3.57
N GLU A 19 2.06 -1.15 -3.84
CA GLU A 19 1.11 -1.66 -2.86
C GLU A 19 0.93 -3.16 -3.01
N ARG A 20 0.71 -3.89 -1.92
CA ARG A 20 0.42 -5.33 -1.96
C ARG A 20 -1.00 -5.55 -1.49
N PHE A 21 -1.81 -6.21 -2.31
CA PHE A 21 -3.16 -6.63 -1.95
C PHE A 21 -3.21 -8.15 -1.84
N VAL A 22 -3.86 -8.65 -0.79
CA VAL A 22 -4.31 -10.04 -0.70
C VAL A 22 -5.82 -10.03 -0.83
N PHE A 23 -6.33 -10.39 -2.01
CA PHE A 23 -7.75 -10.47 -2.28
C PHE A 23 -8.27 -11.86 -1.89
N LYS A 24 -9.37 -11.90 -1.14
CA LYS A 24 -10.11 -13.14 -0.91
C LYS A 24 -11.19 -13.24 -1.99
N VAL A 25 -11.14 -14.31 -2.77
CA VAL A 25 -11.98 -14.47 -3.97
C VAL A 25 -12.78 -15.78 -3.89
N GLU A 26 -14.08 -15.67 -4.16
CA GLU A 26 -14.98 -16.80 -4.39
C GLU A 26 -15.39 -16.81 -5.86
N GLY A 27 -14.70 -17.64 -6.67
CA GLY A 27 -14.88 -17.65 -8.13
C GLY A 27 -14.35 -16.36 -8.76
N GLU A 28 -15.23 -15.53 -9.31
CA GLU A 28 -14.89 -14.21 -9.87
C GLU A 28 -15.24 -13.06 -8.92
N ARG A 29 -15.88 -13.36 -7.78
CA ARG A 29 -16.32 -12.35 -6.82
C ARG A 29 -15.26 -12.13 -5.75
N VAL A 30 -14.78 -10.89 -5.63
CA VAL A 30 -13.98 -10.46 -4.48
C VAL A 30 -14.91 -10.32 -3.28
N VAL A 31 -14.60 -11.01 -2.19
CA VAL A 31 -15.38 -10.98 -0.93
C VAL A 31 -14.70 -10.18 0.16
N ASP A 32 -13.37 -10.02 0.11
CA ASP A 32 -12.57 -9.25 1.06
C ASP A 32 -11.21 -8.88 0.46
N VAL A 33 -10.50 -7.94 1.07
CA VAL A 33 -9.15 -7.53 0.69
C VAL A 33 -8.33 -7.12 1.91
N GLU A 34 -7.11 -7.64 2.01
CA GLU A 34 -6.10 -7.15 2.95
C GLU A 34 -5.06 -6.30 2.20
N PRO A 35 -5.18 -4.96 2.26
CA PRO A 35 -4.19 -4.07 1.68
C PRO A 35 -3.00 -3.92 2.62
N ARG A 36 -1.80 -4.12 2.08
CA ARG A 36 -0.54 -3.73 2.70
C ARG A 36 0.01 -2.56 1.92
N ILE A 37 0.01 -1.40 2.56
CA ILE A 37 0.45 -0.12 2.00
C ILE A 37 1.67 0.40 2.75
N GLY A 38 2.19 1.56 2.34
CA GLY A 38 3.27 2.26 3.04
C GLY A 38 4.67 1.79 2.63
N TYR A 39 4.82 1.08 1.51
CA TYR A 39 6.13 0.71 0.96
C TYR A 39 7.01 1.93 0.63
N VAL A 40 6.40 3.09 0.37
CA VAL A 40 7.06 4.38 0.14
C VAL A 40 6.97 5.33 1.33
N HIS A 41 6.51 4.89 2.50
CA HIS A 41 6.44 5.74 3.67
C HIS A 41 7.84 6.12 4.17
N ARG A 42 8.13 7.42 4.23
CA ARG A 42 9.45 7.96 4.63
C ARG A 42 9.46 8.67 5.98
N GLY A 43 8.34 8.65 6.72
CA GLY A 43 8.24 9.33 8.02
C GLY A 43 8.47 10.85 7.93
N ILE A 44 8.05 11.49 6.82
CA ILE A 44 8.33 12.91 6.56
C ILE A 44 7.80 13.79 7.69
N GLU A 45 6.59 13.54 8.18
CA GLU A 45 5.99 14.30 9.29
C GLU A 45 6.90 14.27 10.53
N LYS A 46 7.39 13.09 10.92
CA LYS A 46 8.30 12.93 12.05
C LYS A 46 9.64 13.63 11.82
N ALA A 47 10.18 13.52 10.60
CA ALA A 47 11.43 14.16 10.24
C ALA A 47 11.33 15.71 10.27
N LEU A 48 10.14 16.27 10.06
CA LEU A 48 9.88 17.71 10.07
C LEU A 48 9.70 18.28 11.48
N GLU A 49 9.37 17.48 12.49
CA GLU A 49 9.21 17.96 13.89
C GLU A 49 10.47 18.66 14.43
N GLY A 50 11.66 18.24 13.99
CA GLY A 50 12.94 18.81 14.41
C GLY A 50 13.48 19.93 13.52
N ARG A 51 12.74 20.35 12.50
CA ARG A 51 13.20 21.33 11.51
C ARG A 51 12.41 22.64 11.62
N THR A 52 13.07 23.75 11.32
CA THR A 52 12.36 25.02 11.09
C THR A 52 11.59 24.94 9.78
N PHE A 53 10.55 25.76 9.63
CA PHE A 53 9.70 25.76 8.43
C PHE A 53 10.51 25.88 7.14
N VAL A 54 11.47 26.81 7.09
CA VAL A 54 12.30 27.05 5.90
C VAL A 54 13.11 25.80 5.53
N THR A 55 13.77 25.15 6.49
CA THR A 55 14.58 23.93 6.25
C THR A 55 13.73 22.67 6.03
N GLY A 56 12.46 22.69 6.42
CA GLY A 56 11.53 21.59 6.18
C GLY A 56 10.92 21.60 4.78
N VAL A 57 10.71 22.81 4.22
CA VAL A 57 10.03 23.01 2.93
C VAL A 57 11.01 23.10 1.76
N TYR A 58 12.22 23.64 1.99
CA TYR A 58 13.31 23.68 1.01
C TYR A 58 14.25 22.48 1.16
#